data_AF-A0A9J6GWB6-F1
#
_entry.id   AF-A0A9J6GWB6-F1
#
_cell.length_a   1.000
_cell.length_b   1.000
_cell.length_c   1.000
_cell.angle_alpha   90.00
_cell.angle_beta   90.00
_cell.angle_gamma   90.00
#
_symmetry.space_group_name_H-M   'P 1'
#
loop_
_entity.id
_entity.type
_entity.pdbx_description
1 polymer ?
#
loop_
_entity_poly.entity_id
_entity_poly.type
_entity_poly.pdbx_seq_one_letter_code
_entity_poly.pdbx_strand_id
1 'polypeptide(L)'
;MAWRSEIDVAEITKRQLLQETARLYDPLGLLTPSSVRAKLQLQNVWKELFTWDNLLTDKYETACMEYISGLEVVDGLSLPRCSHSCGKENKSTHISRQRRPSQGMFAEDT
;
A
#
# COMPACT_ATOMS: atom_id res chain seq x y z
N MET A 1 -6.66 -17.54 -4.70
CA MET A 1 -5.55 -16.78 -4.09
C MET A 1 -4.87 -15.89 -5.14
N ALA A 2 -5.63 -15.03 -5.84
CA ALA A 2 -5.09 -14.19 -6.91
C ALA A 2 -5.92 -12.89 -6.98
N TRP A 3 -5.73 -11.99 -6.03
CA TRP A 3 -6.37 -10.66 -6.02
C TRP A 3 -5.35 -9.52 -6.15
N ARG A 4 -4.07 -9.85 -6.39
CA ARG A 4 -2.98 -8.88 -6.55
C ARG A 4 -2.83 -8.34 -7.97
N SER A 5 -3.54 -8.90 -8.96
CA SER A 5 -3.15 -8.81 -10.37
C SER A 5 -3.80 -7.68 -11.18
N GLU A 6 -4.24 -6.58 -10.56
CA GLU A 6 -5.03 -5.58 -11.29
C GLU A 6 -4.67 -4.16 -10.85
N ILE A 7 -3.38 -3.90 -10.71
CA ILE A 7 -2.85 -2.56 -10.95
C ILE A 7 -1.95 -2.74 -12.15
N ASP A 8 -2.42 -2.26 -13.29
CA ASP A 8 -1.51 -2.03 -14.39
C ASP A 8 -0.55 -0.94 -13.94
N VAL A 9 0.71 -1.32 -13.80
CA VAL A 9 1.75 -0.43 -13.29
C VAL A 9 2.03 0.69 -14.29
N ALA A 10 1.62 0.51 -15.55
CA ALA A 10 1.62 1.51 -16.61
C ALA A 10 0.43 2.50 -16.53
N GLU A 11 -0.61 2.19 -15.76
CA GLU A 11 -1.82 3.02 -15.64
C GLU A 11 -2.10 3.45 -14.19
N ILE A 12 -1.07 3.84 -13.45
CA ILE A 12 -1.26 4.26 -12.04
C ILE A 12 -1.86 5.65 -11.96
N THR A 13 -2.98 5.77 -11.26
CA THR A 13 -3.60 7.05 -10.87
C THR A 13 -3.16 7.50 -9.48
N LYS A 14 -3.32 8.79 -9.17
CA LYS A 14 -3.06 9.33 -7.82
C LYS A 14 -3.83 8.59 -6.74
N ARG A 15 -5.09 8.25 -7.03
CA ARG A 15 -5.97 7.50 -6.14
C ARG A 15 -5.45 6.09 -5.87
N GLN A 16 -4.96 5.40 -6.91
CA GLN A 16 -4.37 4.08 -6.73
C GLN A 16 -3.08 4.14 -5.92
N LEU A 17 -2.20 5.11 -6.17
CA LEU A 17 -0.98 5.30 -5.38
C LEU A 17 -1.28 5.55 -3.89
N LEU A 18 -2.26 6.40 -3.59
CA LEU A 18 -2.72 6.63 -2.22
C LEU A 18 -3.24 5.35 -1.59
N GLN A 19 -4.07 4.60 -2.33
CA GLN A 19 -4.64 3.35 -1.87
C GLN A 19 -3.54 2.32 -1.56
N GLU A 20 -2.53 2.17 -2.42
CA GLU A 20 -1.40 1.27 -2.18
C GLU A 20 -0.55 1.72 -0.99
N THR A 21 -0.36 3.03 -0.81
CA THR A 21 0.35 3.58 0.34
C THR A 21 -0.39 3.31 1.65
N ALA A 22 -1.72 3.51 1.67
CA ALA A 22 -2.55 3.30 2.85
C ALA A 22 -2.64 1.83 3.28
N ARG A 23 -2.46 0.91 2.33
CA ARG A 23 -2.39 -0.52 2.62
C ARG A 23 -1.19 -0.92 3.47
N LEU A 24 -0.08 -0.18 3.37
CA LEU A 24 1.12 -0.37 4.19
C LEU A 24 0.90 0.24 5.58
N TYR A 25 -0.03 -0.34 6.35
CA TYR A 25 -0.27 0.03 7.72
C TYR A 25 0.70 -0.73 8.64
N ASP A 26 1.54 0.02 9.35
CA ASP A 26 2.56 -0.52 10.23
C ASP A 26 2.39 0.03 11.65
N PRO A 27 1.64 -0.67 12.52
CA PRO A 27 1.41 -0.21 13.88
C PRO A 27 2.67 -0.29 14.78
N LEU A 28 3.69 -1.07 14.37
CA LEU A 28 4.90 -1.31 15.16
C LEU A 28 6.12 -0.51 14.67
N GLY A 29 6.01 0.18 13.53
CA GLY A 29 7.09 0.99 12.97
C GLY A 29 8.24 0.20 12.33
N LEU A 30 8.08 -1.11 12.12
CA LEU A 30 9.12 -1.99 11.58
C LEU A 30 9.40 -1.77 10.09
N LEU A 31 8.44 -1.18 9.38
CA LEU A 31 8.48 -0.82 7.98
C LEU A 31 8.56 0.70 7.79
N THR A 32 8.98 1.44 8.82
CA THR A 32 9.14 2.91 8.78
C THR A 32 9.91 3.41 7.56
N PRO A 33 11.07 2.84 7.17
CA PRO A 33 11.79 3.30 5.98
C PRO A 33 10.96 3.16 4.69
N SER A 34 10.16 2.09 4.58
CA SER A 34 9.29 1.83 3.44
C SER A 34 8.06 2.73 3.43
N SER A 35 7.46 2.99 4.61
CA SER A 35 6.29 3.87 4.73
C SER A 35 6.64 5.35 4.50
N VAL A 36 7.84 5.79 4.91
CA VAL A 36 8.34 7.13 4.61
C VAL A 36 8.55 7.31 3.11
N ARG A 37 9.15 6.32 2.42
CA ARG A 37 9.31 6.36 0.95
C ARG A 37 7.97 6.46 0.23
N ALA A 38 6.96 5.70 0.67
CA ALA A 38 5.59 5.78 0.16
C ALA A 38 5.03 7.20 0.24
N LYS A 39 5.14 7.80 1.43
CA LYS A 39 4.62 9.14 1.72
C LYS A 39 5.35 10.21 0.91
N LEU A 40 6.66 10.05 0.69
CA LEU A 40 7.43 10.95 -0.17
C LEU A 40 6.96 10.91 -1.63
N GLN A 41 6.72 9.72 -2.17
CA GLN A 41 6.19 9.59 -3.54
C GLN A 41 4.79 10.22 -3.65
N LEU A 42 3.92 9.94 -2.68
CA LEU A 42 2.59 10.55 -2.62
C LEU A 42 2.66 12.08 -2.55
N GLN A 43 3.57 12.64 -1.74
CA GLN A 43 3.79 14.08 -1.66
C GLN A 43 4.29 14.67 -2.97
N ASN A 44 5.19 13.98 -3.69
CA ASN A 44 5.68 14.44 -4.98
C ASN A 44 4.56 14.48 -6.02
N VAL A 45 3.75 13.43 -6.06
CA VAL A 45 2.57 13.34 -6.94
C VAL A 45 1.50 14.37 -6.58
N TRP A 46 1.32 14.69 -5.29
CA TRP A 46 0.35 15.69 -4.85
C TRP A 46 0.70 17.13 -5.20
N LYS A 47 1.98 17.43 -5.46
CA LYS A 47 2.40 18.77 -5.93
C LYS A 47 1.93 19.04 -7.36
N GLU A 48 1.60 18.00 -8.11
CA GLU A 48 1.08 18.13 -9.47
C GLU A 48 -0.40 18.53 -9.46
N LEU A 49 -0.82 19.38 -10.38
CA LEU A 49 -2.19 19.94 -10.44
C LEU A 49 -3.23 18.99 -11.07
N PHE A 50 -2.90 17.73 -11.33
CA PHE A 50 -3.82 16.76 -11.96
C PHE A 50 -4.89 16.21 -10.99
N THR A 51 -6.00 15.73 -11.54
CA THR A 51 -7.13 15.10 -10.82
C THR A 51 -6.79 13.69 -10.31
N TRP A 52 -7.65 13.15 -9.43
CA TRP A 52 -7.44 11.87 -8.73
C TRP A 52 -7.37 10.64 -9.62
N ASP A 53 -8.11 10.65 -10.73
CA ASP A 53 -8.21 9.55 -11.69
C ASP A 53 -7.37 9.77 -12.97
N ASN A 54 -6.60 10.86 -13.04
CA ASN A 54 -5.63 11.05 -14.12
C ASN A 54 -4.41 10.15 -13.90
N LEU A 55 -3.90 9.63 -15.02
CA LEU A 55 -2.65 8.87 -15.07
C LEU A 55 -1.48 9.74 -14.60
N LEU A 56 -0.56 9.10 -13.88
CA LEU A 56 0.72 9.72 -13.53
C LEU A 56 1.54 9.97 -14.79
N THR A 57 2.15 11.14 -14.88
CA THR A 57 3.15 11.43 -15.93
C THR A 57 4.36 10.53 -15.76
N ASP A 58 5.03 10.16 -16.86
CA ASP A 58 6.24 9.31 -16.92
C ASP A 58 7.26 9.58 -15.81
N LYS A 59 7.42 10.87 -15.45
CA LYS A 59 8.32 11.34 -14.39
C LYS A 59 8.15 10.62 -13.05
N TYR A 60 6.92 10.28 -12.66
CA TYR A 60 6.62 9.63 -11.37
C TYR A 60 6.26 8.16 -11.50
N GLU A 61 5.89 7.73 -12.70
CA GLU A 61 5.47 6.37 -12.99
C GLU A 61 6.57 5.36 -12.62
N THR A 62 7.80 5.58 -13.07
CA THR A 62 8.94 4.68 -12.78
C THR A 62 9.19 4.55 -11.28
N ALA A 63 9.20 5.67 -10.55
CA ALA A 63 9.45 5.67 -9.12
C ALA A 63 8.31 5.02 -8.31
N CYS A 64 7.06 5.19 -8.76
CA CYS A 64 5.90 4.52 -8.17
C CYS A 64 5.91 3.02 -8.47
N MET A 65 6.30 2.62 -9.68
CA MET A 65 6.47 1.23 -10.11
C MET A 65 7.52 0.50 -9.29
N GLU A 66 8.71 1.08 -9.14
CA GLU A 66 9.78 0.53 -8.29
C GLU A 66 9.32 0.40 -6.83
N TYR A 67 8.59 1.39 -6.33
CA TYR A 67 8.06 1.33 -4.97
C TYR A 67 7.03 0.20 -4.79
N ILE A 68 6.03 0.11 -5.68
CA ILE A 68 4.95 -0.87 -5.59
C ILE A 68 5.50 -2.30 -5.76
N SER A 69 6.41 -2.52 -6.71
CA SER A 69 7.10 -3.81 -6.88
C SER A 69 7.97 -4.16 -5.67
N GLY A 70 8.63 -3.19 -5.04
CA GLY A 70 9.37 -3.41 -3.80
C GLY A 70 8.49 -3.87 -2.62
N LEU A 71 7.20 -3.54 -2.61
CA LEU A 71 6.28 -3.95 -1.56
C LEU A 71 5.91 -5.43 -1.61
N GLU A 72 6.13 -6.14 -2.72
CA GLU A 72 5.85 -7.58 -2.80
C GLU A 72 6.64 -8.37 -1.75
N VAL A 73 7.87 -7.94 -1.47
CA VAL A 73 8.75 -8.55 -0.46
C VAL A 73 8.16 -8.42 0.95
N VAL A 74 7.45 -7.32 1.22
CA VAL A 74 6.86 -7.04 2.53
C VAL A 74 5.66 -7.93 2.81
N ASP A 75 4.91 -8.33 1.79
CA ASP A 75 3.74 -9.20 1.96
C ASP A 75 4.09 -10.62 2.42
N GLY A 76 5.36 -11.04 2.25
CA GLY A 76 5.89 -12.29 2.80
C GLY A 76 6.39 -12.19 4.24
N LEU A 77 6.47 -10.98 4.82
CA LEU A 77 7.04 -10.76 6.15
C LEU A 77 6.05 -11.16 7.25
N SER A 78 6.31 -12.31 7.88
CA SER A 78 5.61 -12.75 9.10
C SER A 78 6.54 -12.55 10.29
N LEU A 79 6.07 -11.84 11.31
CA LEU A 79 6.84 -11.60 12.52
C LEU A 79 6.27 -12.43 13.68
N PRO A 80 7.09 -13.21 14.41
CA PRO A 80 6.62 -13.91 15.58
C PRO A 80 6.14 -12.88 16.63
N ARG A 81 4.94 -13.05 17.20
CA ARG A 81 4.53 -12.23 18.34
C ARG A 81 5.29 -12.71 19.55
N CYS A 82 6.17 -11.88 20.09
CA CYS A 82 6.63 -12.04 21.45
C CYS A 82 5.55 -11.50 22.39
N SER A 83 4.51 -12.29 22.66
CA SER A 83 3.67 -12.04 23.83
C SER A 83 4.51 -12.38 25.06
N HIS A 84 4.82 -11.39 25.89
CA HIS A 84 5.35 -11.61 27.23
C HIS A 84 4.26 -12.29 28.09
N SER A 85 3.95 -13.54 27.79
CA SER A 85 3.26 -14.45 28.70
C SER A 85 4.19 -15.61 28.93
N CYS A 86 4.68 -15.72 30.17
CA CYS A 86 5.29 -16.94 30.65
C CYS A 86 4.25 -18.07 30.52
N GLY A 87 4.34 -18.86 29.45
CA GLY A 87 3.37 -19.89 29.10
C GLY A 87 3.46 -20.26 27.63
N LYS A 88 3.84 -21.50 27.35
CA LYS A 88 4.17 -22.04 26.03
C LYS A 88 3.01 -21.91 25.04
N GLU A 89 3.09 -21.01 24.06
CA GLU A 89 2.38 -21.12 22.78
C GLU A 89 2.94 -20.16 21.72
N ASN A 90 3.34 -20.73 20.57
CA ASN A 90 4.04 -20.04 19.50
C ASN A 90 3.03 -19.30 18.60
N LYS A 91 2.66 -18.06 18.94
CA LYS A 91 1.70 -17.28 18.13
C LYS A 91 2.46 -16.35 17.16
N SER A 92 2.48 -16.66 15.87
CA SER A 92 2.97 -15.73 14.83
C SER A 92 1.96 -14.58 14.60
N THR A 93 2.41 -13.33 14.34
CA THR A 93 1.57 -12.33 13.65
C THR A 93 2.01 -12.16 12.22
N HIS A 94 1.02 -12.27 11.35
CA HIS A 94 1.16 -11.85 9.97
C HIS A 94 1.02 -10.32 9.91
N ILE A 95 1.98 -9.62 9.30
CA ILE A 95 1.81 -8.21 9.00
C ILE A 95 0.67 -8.10 7.98
N SER A 96 -0.47 -7.63 8.50
CA SER A 96 -1.74 -7.43 7.82
C SER A 96 -1.75 -6.29 6.80
N ARG A 97 -1.66 -6.52 5.49
CA ARG A 97 -2.04 -5.48 4.51
C ARG A 97 -3.56 -5.28 4.56
N GLN A 98 -4.06 -4.07 4.86
CA GLN A 98 -5.51 -3.84 4.98
C GLN A 98 -6.24 -4.14 3.66
N ARG A 99 -7.38 -4.83 3.71
CA ARG A 99 -8.18 -5.21 2.52
C ARG A 99 -8.82 -3.97 1.88
N ARG A 100 -8.81 -3.91 0.54
CA ARG A 100 -9.67 -3.03 -0.24
C ARG A 100 -11.15 -3.31 0.14
N PRO A 101 -11.96 -2.31 0.53
CA PRO A 101 -13.39 -2.45 0.38
C PRO A 101 -13.66 -2.62 -1.12
N SER A 102 -14.36 -3.68 -1.52
CA SER A 102 -14.91 -3.77 -2.89
C SER A 102 -15.72 -2.51 -3.13
N GLN A 103 -15.45 -1.78 -4.21
CA GLN A 103 -16.22 -0.59 -4.59
C GLN A 103 -17.70 -0.96 -4.63
N GLY A 104 -18.43 -0.60 -3.57
CA GLY A 104 -19.88 -0.51 -3.60
C GLY A 104 -20.22 0.73 -4.39
N MET A 105 -20.94 0.52 -5.48
CA MET A 105 -21.63 1.51 -6.29
C MET A 105 -22.12 2.68 -5.41
N PHE A 106 -21.51 3.85 -5.52
CA PHE A 106 -22.11 5.07 -5.00
C PHE A 106 -23.15 5.46 -6.04
N ALA A 107 -24.41 5.10 -5.79
CA ALA A 107 -25.52 5.65 -6.54
C ALA A 107 -25.57 7.16 -6.23
N GLU A 108 -25.47 7.96 -7.28
CA GLU A 108 -25.77 9.39 -7.24
C GLU A 108 -27.29 9.52 -7.14
N ASP A 109 -27.81 9.85 -5.96
CA ASP A 109 -29.17 10.35 -5.83
C ASP A 109 -29.16 11.86 -6.13
N THR A 110 -30.12 12.21 -6.98
CA THR A 110 -30.37 13.49 -7.65
C THR A 110 -30.76 14.62 -6.69
#